data_AF-A0A6J4XWW0-F1
#
_entry.id   AF-A0A6J4XWW0-F1
#
_cell.length_a   1.000
_cell.length_b   1.000
_cell.length_c   1.000
_cell.angle_alpha   90.00
_cell.angle_beta   90.00
_cell.angle_gamma   90.00
#
_symmetry.space_group_name_H-M   'P 1'
#
loop_
_entity.id
_entity.type
_entity.pdbx_description
1 polymer ?
#
loop_
_entity_poly.entity_id
_entity_poly.type
_entity_poly.pdbx_seq_one_letter_code
_entity_poly.pdbx_strand_id
1 'polypeptide(L)' 'MKEKRNVHLKVQELCDCYATNDPLKEMSLVKNDGDKDEAAVKWLALAALHGVNNNAKEISITRSDSGEVSVTA' A
#
# COMPACT_ATOMS: atom_id res chain seq x y z
N MET A 1 1.01 -28.48 0.12
CA MET A 1 -0.09 -27.49 0.12
C MET A 1 0.55 -26.13 -0.15
N LYS A 2 0.17 -25.40 -1.20
CA LYS A 2 0.63 -24.01 -1.36
C LYS A 2 0.09 -23.26 -0.15
N GLU A 3 0.93 -22.90 0.81
CA GLU A 3 0.52 -21.96 1.83
C GLU A 3 0.09 -20.69 1.10
N LYS A 4 -1.22 -20.46 1.05
CA LYS A 4 -1.78 -19.16 0.68
C LYS A 4 -1.29 -18.23 1.78
N ARG A 5 -0.12 -17.61 1.59
CA ARG A 5 0.44 -16.64 2.53
C ARG A 5 -0.68 -15.69 2.93
N ASN A 6 -0.87 -15.53 4.24
CA ASN A 6 -1.92 -14.66 4.76
C ASN A 6 -1.69 -13.25 4.20
N VAL A 7 -2.68 -12.70 3.50
CA VAL A 7 -2.58 -11.38 2.87
C VAL A 7 -2.26 -10.31 3.91
N HIS A 8 -2.80 -10.42 5.12
CA HIS A 8 -2.46 -9.52 6.22
C HIS A 8 -0.96 -9.60 6.57
N LEU A 9 -0.41 -10.81 6.68
CA LEU A 9 1.02 -10.99 6.99
C LEU A 9 1.89 -10.37 5.90
N LYS A 10 1.53 -10.56 4.63
CA LYS A 10 2.24 -9.94 3.50
C LYS A 10 2.19 -8.41 3.53
N VAL A 11 1.07 -7.81 3.94
CA VAL A 11 1.00 -6.34 4.16
C VAL A 11 1.98 -5.91 5.25
N GLN A 12 2.05 -6.63 6.38
CA GLN A 12 2.98 -6.31 7.46
C GLN A 12 4.44 -6.40 7.01
N GLU A 13 4.81 -7.48 6.31
CA GLU A 13 6.15 -7.65 5.74
C GLU A 13 6.53 -6.51 4.78
N LEU A 14 5.56 -6.02 4.00
CA LEU A 14 5.78 -4.88 3.11
C LEU A 14 5.86 -3.56 3.88
N CYS A 15 5.10 -3.36 4.96
CA CYS A 15 5.29 -2.21 5.84
C CYS A 15 6.72 -2.18 6.40
N ASP A 16 7.23 -3.32 6.87
CA ASP A 16 8.60 -3.42 7.38
C ASP A 16 9.65 -3.15 6.27
N CYS A 17 9.43 -3.71 5.08
CA CYS A 17 10.35 -3.54 3.94
C CYS A 17 10.46 -2.08 3.47
N TYR A 18 9.37 -1.30 3.56
CA TYR A 18 9.30 0.08 3.07
C TYR A 18 9.28 1.13 4.19
N ALA A 19 9.49 0.72 5.45
CA ALA A 19 9.36 1.60 6.63
C ALA A 19 10.24 2.87 6.58
N THR A 20 11.38 2.81 5.88
CA THR A 20 12.32 3.94 5.75
C THR A 20 12.22 4.67 4.41
N ASN A 21 11.26 4.30 3.56
CA ASN A 21 11.07 4.90 2.24
C ASN A 21 10.07 6.06 2.30
N ASP A 22 10.03 6.88 1.24
CA ASP A 22 8.93 7.81 1.00
C ASP A 22 7.73 7.02 0.42
N PRO A 23 6.63 6.85 1.17
CA PRO A 23 5.53 5.99 0.73
C PRO A 23 4.81 6.55 -0.51
N LEU A 24 4.70 7.87 -0.66
CA LEU A 24 4.03 8.48 -1.81
C LEU A 24 4.87 8.33 -3.08
N LYS A 25 6.19 8.50 -2.96
CA LYS A 25 7.12 8.24 -4.05
C LYS A 25 7.03 6.78 -4.50
N GLU A 26 7.04 5.83 -3.57
CA GLU A 26 6.94 4.40 -3.88
C GLU A 26 5.60 4.05 -4.54
N MET A 27 4.48 4.63 -4.07
CA MET A 27 3.16 4.41 -4.68
C MET A 27 3.13 4.79 -6.16
N SER A 28 3.82 5.87 -6.54
CA SER A 28 3.88 6.32 -7.93
C SER A 28 4.53 5.30 -8.87
N LEU A 29 5.36 4.40 -8.32
CA LEU A 29 6.07 3.36 -9.05
C LEU A 29 5.28 2.04 -9.11
N VAL A 30 4.38 1.76 -8.16
CA VAL A 30 3.58 0.52 -8.08
C VAL A 30 2.80 0.23 -9.36
N LYS A 31 2.34 1.26 -10.08
CA LYS A 31 1.63 1.09 -11.36
C LYS A 31 2.43 0.31 -12.42
N ASN A 32 3.75 0.33 -12.30
CA ASN A 32 4.67 -0.34 -13.22
C ASN A 32 4.90 -1.82 -12.86
N ASP A 33 4.41 -2.31 -11.71
CA ASP A 33 4.56 -3.70 -11.32
C ASP A 33 3.72 -4.62 -12.23
N GLY A 34 4.37 -5.71 -12.69
CA GLY A 34 3.78 -6.71 -13.59
C GLY A 34 2.83 -7.68 -12.89
N ASP A 35 3.07 -7.97 -11.61
CA ASP A 35 2.17 -8.74 -10.76
C ASP A 35 1.17 -7.77 -10.08
N LYS A 36 -0.07 -7.79 -10.55
CA LYS A 36 -1.12 -6.89 -10.05
C LYS A 36 -1.60 -7.25 -8.65
N ASP A 37 -1.51 -8.52 -8.25
CA ASP A 37 -1.90 -8.94 -6.91
C ASP A 37 -0.86 -8.46 -5.90
N GLU A 38 0.44 -8.66 -6.18
CA GLU A 38 1.51 -8.14 -5.32
C GLU A 38 1.51 -6.60 -5.29
N ALA A 39 1.28 -5.94 -6.43
CA ALA A 39 1.15 -4.49 -6.51
C ALA A 39 0.04 -3.93 -5.61
N ALA A 40 -1.13 -4.58 -5.59
CA ALA A 40 -2.25 -4.17 -4.74
C ALA A 40 -1.90 -4.27 -3.25
N VAL A 41 -1.24 -5.36 -2.85
CA VAL A 41 -0.82 -5.55 -1.45
C VAL A 41 0.28 -4.56 -1.05
N LYS A 42 1.24 -4.29 -1.95
CA LYS A 42 2.25 -3.24 -1.77
C LYS A 42 1.61 -1.86 -1.61
N TRP A 43 0.62 -1.53 -2.43
CA TRP A 43 -0.08 -0.25 -2.34
C TRP A 43 -0.74 -0.05 -0.97
N LEU A 44 -1.40 -1.09 -0.43
CA LEU A 44 -2.00 -1.05 0.91
C LEU A 44 -0.97 -0.82 2.02
N ALA A 45 0.20 -1.47 1.95
CA ALA A 45 1.27 -1.25 2.92
C ALA A 45 1.78 0.19 2.89
N LEU A 46 2.00 0.74 1.69
CA LEU A 46 2.42 2.13 1.53
C LEU A 46 1.34 3.12 2.02
N ALA A 47 0.06 2.79 1.89
CA ALA A 47 -1.05 3.64 2.37
C ALA A 47 -1.07 3.71 3.90
N ALA A 48 -0.85 2.56 4.57
CA ALA A 48 -0.67 2.52 6.01
C ALA A 48 0.54 3.34 6.47
N LEU A 49 1.70 3.18 5.80
CA LEU A 49 2.91 3.95 6.11
C LEU A 49 2.72 5.46 5.88
N HIS A 50 1.96 5.87 4.87
CA HIS A 50 1.59 7.27 4.67
C HIS A 50 0.82 7.83 5.87
N GLY A 51 -0.15 7.08 6.40
CA GLY A 51 -0.86 7.42 7.64
C GLY A 51 0.08 7.56 8.85
N VAL A 52 0.93 6.56 9.07
CA VAL A 52 1.90 6.55 10.17
C VAL A 52 2.85 7.75 10.09
N ASN A 53 3.41 8.04 8.91
CA ASN A 53 4.33 9.16 8.70
C ASN A 53 3.70 10.53 8.97
N ASN A 54 2.38 10.67 8.80
CA ASN A 54 1.64 11.89 9.10
C ASN A 54 1.08 11.91 10.53
N ASN A 55 1.36 10.88 11.35
CA ASN A 55 0.77 10.71 12.67
C ASN A 55 -0.78 10.79 12.63
N ALA A 56 -1.35 10.26 11.54
CA ALA A 56 -2.77 10.34 11.24
C ALA A 56 -3.60 9.47 12.20
N LYS A 57 -4.77 9.98 12.58
CA LYS A 57 -5.75 9.19 13.36
C LYS A 57 -6.45 8.14 12.48
N GLU A 58 -6.64 8.46 11.21
CA GLU A 58 -7.29 7.61 10.22
C GLU A 58 -6.72 7.90 8.83
N ILE A 59 -6.80 6.94 7.92
CA ILE A 59 -6.56 7.16 6.49
C ILE A 59 -7.85 6.89 5.72
N SER A 60 -8.09 7.69 4.69
CA SER A 60 -9.22 7.51 3.78
C SER A 60 -8.72 7.03 2.42
N ILE A 61 -9.33 5.98 1.89
CA ILE A 61 -9.10 5.48 0.54
C ILE A 61 -10.35 5.76 -0.28
N THR A 62 -10.21 6.52 -1.36
CA THR A 62 -11.31 6.89 -2.24
C THR A 62 -11.06 6.42 -3.65
N ARG A 63 -12.13 5.99 -4.33
CA ARG A 63 -12.13 5.66 -5.74
C ARG A 63 -13.04 6.63 -6.48
N SER A 64 -12.53 7.30 -7.50
CA SER A 64 -13.32 8.19 -8.36
C SER A 64 -14.18 7.41 -9.35
N ASP A 65 -15.14 8.09 -9.98
CA ASP A 65 -15.96 7.52 -11.06
C ASP A 65 -15.13 7.08 -12.28
N SER A 66 -13.98 7.72 -12.52
CA SER A 66 -13.03 7.32 -13.56
C SER A 66 -12.18 6.10 -13.17
N GLY A 67 -12.31 5.63 -11.92
CA GLY A 67 -11.59 4.48 -11.38
C GLY A 67 -10.22 4.80 -10.79
N GLU A 68 -9.85 6.08 -10.68
CA GLU A 68 -8.64 6.52 -10.00
C GLU A 68 -8.77 6.27 -8.49
N VAL A 69 -7.71 5.76 -7.87
CA VAL A 69 -7.66 5.48 -6.44
C VAL A 69 -6.68 6.44 -5.78
N SER A 70 -7.12 7.14 -4.74
CA SER A 70 -6.31 8.07 -3.94
C SER A 70 -6.38 7.73 -2.46
N VAL A 71 -5.36 8.20 -1.73
CA VAL A 71 -5.27 8.08 -0.27
C VAL A 71 -5.07 9.44 0.36
N THR A 72 -5.67 9.66 1.53
CA THR A 72 -5.47 10.86 2.35
C THR A 72 -5.28 10.43 3.80
N ALA A 73 -4.30 11.04 4.47
CA ALA A 73 -3.91 10.79 5.86
C ALA A 73 -4.15 12.05 6.71
#